data_AF-A0A7Y7CYG0-F1
#
_entry.id   AF-A0A7Y7CYG0-F1
#
_cell.length_a   1.000
_cell.length_b   1.000
_cell.length_c   1.000
_cell.angle_alpha   90.00
_cell.angle_beta   90.00
_cell.angle_gamma   90.00
#
_symmetry.space_group_name_H-M   'P 1'
#
loop_
_entity.id
_entity.type
_entity.pdbx_description
1 polymer ?
#
loop_
_entity_poly.entity_id
_entity_poly.type
_entity_poly.pdbx_seq_one_letter_code
_entity_poly.pdbx_strand_id
1 'polypeptide(L)'
;MSANTVSYRKTQFERIQAVIAAAKDYAEAREAFAVASMGLSRSRRQNPGSPDQYADEVDEAADSVGRAQARVADLVAELVADGSLEILSESLATRNATLS
;
A
#
# COMPACT_ATOMS: atom_id res chain seq x y z
N MET A 1 -25.12 9.20 32.33
CA MET A 1 -23.77 8.69 32.01
C MET A 1 -23.50 9.01 30.55
N SER A 2 -22.73 10.06 30.28
CA SER A 2 -22.33 10.38 28.91
C SER A 2 -21.13 9.51 28.57
N ALA A 3 -21.30 8.61 27.61
CA ALA A 3 -20.18 7.93 26.99
C ALA A 3 -19.34 8.99 26.28
N ASN A 4 -18.31 9.49 26.97
CA ASN A 4 -17.21 10.18 26.33
C ASN A 4 -16.53 9.16 25.43
N THR A 5 -17.04 8.99 24.20
CA THR A 5 -16.28 8.43 23.10
C THR A 5 -15.18 9.43 22.80
N VAL A 6 -14.10 9.33 23.58
CA VAL A 6 -12.82 9.93 23.24
C VAL A 6 -12.42 9.28 21.93
N SER A 7 -12.76 9.93 20.82
CA SER A 7 -12.19 9.63 19.52
C SER A 7 -10.70 9.93 19.67
N TYR A 8 -9.92 8.92 20.05
CA TYR A 8 -8.46 8.99 20.06
C TYR A 8 -8.04 9.27 18.62
N ARG A 9 -7.92 10.55 18.26
CA ARG A 9 -7.22 10.93 17.03
C ARG A 9 -5.83 10.35 17.17
N LYS A 10 -5.45 9.50 16.21
CA LYS A 10 -4.07 9.02 16.11
C LYS A 10 -3.13 10.21 16.20
N THR A 11 -2.09 10.06 17.00
CA THR A 11 -0.99 11.03 17.07
C THR A 11 -0.37 11.19 15.68
N GLN A 12 0.28 12.32 15.46
CA GLN A 12 0.97 12.60 14.19
C GLN A 12 2.00 11.50 13.85
N PHE A 13 2.70 10.99 14.85
CA PHE A 13 3.64 9.88 14.71
C PHE A 13 2.95 8.59 14.23
N GLU A 14 1.81 8.21 14.83
CA GLU A 14 1.06 7.02 14.43
C GLU A 14 0.52 7.12 13.00
N ARG A 15 0.13 8.32 12.57
CA ARG A 15 -0.31 8.56 11.19
C ARG A 15 0.84 8.45 10.19
N ILE A 16 2.01 8.96 10.53
CA ILE A 16 3.24 8.79 9.73
C ILE A 16 3.62 7.31 9.63
N GLN A 17 3.58 6.56 10.73
CA GLN A 17 3.82 5.11 10.69
C GLN A 17 2.78 4.39 9.83
N ALA A 18 1.51 4.82 9.87
CA ALA A 18 0.47 4.24 9.03
C ALA A 18 0.72 4.48 7.53
N VAL A 19 1.18 5.68 7.13
CA VAL A 19 1.56 5.96 5.74
C VAL A 19 2.73 5.07 5.30
N ILE A 20 3.75 4.95 6.15
CA ILE A 20 4.92 4.12 5.83
C ILE A 20 4.54 2.64 5.71
N ALA A 21 3.70 2.13 6.61
CA ALA A 21 3.20 0.77 6.53
C ALA A 21 2.40 0.54 5.25
N ALA A 22 1.43 1.43 4.94
CA ALA A 22 0.63 1.33 3.72
C ALA A 22 1.49 1.41 2.44
N ALA A 23 2.57 2.20 2.45
CA ALA A 23 3.52 2.29 1.34
C ALA A 23 4.31 0.98 1.14
N LYS A 24 4.65 0.27 2.23
CA LYS A 24 5.25 -1.06 2.16
C LYS A 24 4.26 -2.09 1.61
N ASP A 25 3.04 -2.10 2.13
CA ASP A 25 1.97 -3.00 1.66
C ASP A 25 1.72 -2.80 0.15
N TYR A 26 1.75 -1.55 -0.33
CA TYR A 26 1.66 -1.23 -1.76
C TYR A 26 2.84 -1.77 -2.56
N ALA A 27 4.07 -1.67 -2.04
CA ALA A 27 5.25 -2.22 -2.71
C ALA A 27 5.20 -3.75 -2.82
N GLU A 28 4.78 -4.44 -1.75
CA GLU A 28 4.59 -5.89 -1.72
C GLU A 28 3.48 -6.33 -2.70
N ALA A 29 2.35 -5.63 -2.73
CA ALA A 29 1.28 -5.90 -3.68
C ALA A 29 1.73 -5.71 -5.14
N ARG A 30 2.56 -4.70 -5.42
CA ARG A 30 3.15 -4.47 -6.75
C ARG A 30 4.08 -5.61 -7.17
N GLU A 31 4.88 -6.14 -6.25
CA GLU A 31 5.75 -7.28 -6.52
C GLU A 31 4.92 -8.54 -6.81
N ALA A 32 3.90 -8.83 -5.99
CA ALA A 32 2.99 -9.95 -6.21
C ALA A 32 2.29 -9.88 -7.57
N PHE A 33 1.80 -8.69 -7.95
CA PHE A 33 1.18 -8.47 -9.25
C PHE A 33 2.16 -8.71 -10.42
N ALA A 34 3.42 -8.28 -10.29
CA ALA A 34 4.44 -8.54 -11.30
C ALA A 34 4.73 -10.04 -11.44
N VAL A 35 4.82 -10.77 -10.32
CA VAL A 35 4.99 -12.23 -10.30
C VAL A 35 3.81 -12.95 -10.97
N ALA A 36 2.58 -12.60 -10.60
CA ALA A 36 1.37 -13.18 -11.20
C ALA A 36 1.31 -12.91 -12.72
N SER A 37 1.61 -11.67 -13.14
CA SER A 37 1.64 -11.28 -14.55
C SER A 37 2.67 -12.06 -15.37
N MET A 38 3.86 -12.30 -14.79
CA MET A 38 4.88 -13.16 -15.40
C MET A 38 4.41 -14.63 -15.46
N GLY A 39 3.75 -15.12 -14.42
CA GLY A 39 3.15 -16.46 -14.36
C GLY A 39 2.15 -16.70 -15.48
N LEU A 40 1.17 -15.79 -15.64
CA LEU A 40 0.20 -15.82 -16.73
C LEU A 40 0.86 -15.78 -18.11
N SER A 41 1.86 -14.90 -18.29
CA SER A 41 2.60 -14.78 -19.55
C SER A 41 3.34 -16.07 -19.91
N ARG A 42 3.93 -16.74 -18.92
CA ARG A 42 4.60 -18.03 -19.11
C ARG A 42 3.60 -19.14 -19.41
N SER A 43 2.50 -19.20 -18.67
CA SER A 43 1.43 -20.18 -18.85
C SER A 43 0.83 -20.11 -20.26
N ARG A 44 0.48 -18.90 -20.74
CA ARG A 44 -0.03 -18.69 -22.10
C ARG A 44 0.92 -19.16 -23.20
N ARG A 45 2.23 -19.08 -22.98
CA ARG A 45 3.23 -19.59 -23.94
C ARG A 45 3.34 -21.11 -23.94
N GLN A 46 3.15 -21.75 -22.79
CA GLN A 46 3.32 -23.19 -22.62
C GLN A 46 2.05 -23.98 -22.90
N ASN A 47 0.89 -23.44 -22.53
CA ASN A 47 -0.40 -24.07 -22.71
C ASN A 47 -1.49 -23.02 -23.02
N PRO A 48 -1.64 -22.64 -24.30
CA PRO A 48 -2.58 -21.59 -24.71
C PRO A 48 -4.06 -21.96 -24.50
N GLY A 49 -4.38 -23.22 -24.18
CA GLY A 49 -5.76 -23.71 -24.04
C GLY A 49 -6.37 -23.59 -22.64
N SER A 50 -5.63 -23.17 -21.61
CA SER A 50 -6.16 -23.13 -20.23
C SER A 50 -5.56 -21.98 -19.38
N PRO A 51 -5.88 -20.71 -19.68
CA PRO A 51 -5.33 -19.56 -18.98
C PRO A 51 -6.06 -19.19 -17.66
N ASP A 52 -7.22 -19.75 -17.38
CA ASP A 52 -8.19 -19.21 -16.42
C ASP A 52 -7.64 -19.02 -14.99
N GLN A 53 -6.92 -20.01 -14.43
CA GLN A 53 -6.41 -19.89 -13.05
C GLN A 53 -5.38 -18.76 -12.87
N TYR A 54 -4.57 -18.47 -13.90
CA TYR A 54 -3.56 -17.42 -13.83
C TYR A 54 -4.14 -16.05 -14.15
N ALA A 55 -5.33 -16.00 -14.77
CA ALA A 55 -6.05 -14.75 -14.97
C ALA A 55 -6.65 -14.28 -13.64
N ASP A 56 -7.29 -15.19 -12.90
CA ASP A 56 -7.86 -14.89 -11.58
C ASP A 56 -6.80 -14.39 -10.59
N GLU A 57 -5.62 -15.03 -10.55
CA GLU A 57 -4.49 -14.59 -9.69
C GLU A 57 -3.97 -13.19 -10.06
N VAL A 58 -3.98 -12.84 -11.35
CA VAL A 58 -3.57 -11.51 -11.82
C VAL A 58 -4.60 -10.45 -11.45
N ASP A 59 -5.90 -10.77 -11.60
CA ASP A 59 -6.98 -9.86 -11.25
C ASP A 59 -7.02 -9.61 -9.73
N GLU A 60 -6.88 -10.66 -8.89
CA GLU A 60 -6.80 -10.51 -7.44
C GLU A 60 -5.59 -9.66 -7.02
N ALA A 61 -4.44 -9.88 -7.65
CA ALA A 61 -3.24 -9.10 -7.38
C ALA A 61 -3.40 -7.63 -7.83
N ALA A 62 -4.06 -7.38 -8.96
CA ALA A 62 -4.36 -6.02 -9.43
C ALA A 62 -5.29 -5.29 -8.46
N ASP A 63 -6.33 -5.96 -7.99
CA ASP A 63 -7.24 -5.43 -6.98
C ASP A 63 -6.53 -5.12 -5.66
N SER A 64 -5.60 -5.98 -5.25
CA SER A 64 -4.77 -5.76 -4.05
C SER A 64 -3.91 -4.49 -4.20
N VAL A 65 -3.26 -4.29 -5.35
CA VAL A 65 -2.53 -3.06 -5.67
C VAL A 65 -3.44 -1.85 -5.60
N GLY A 66 -4.63 -1.93 -6.19
CA GLY A 66 -5.62 -0.85 -6.19
C GLY A 66 -6.05 -0.45 -4.77
N ARG A 67 -6.36 -1.43 -3.91
CA ARG A 67 -6.72 -1.19 -2.50
C ARG A 67 -5.56 -0.57 -1.71
N ALA A 68 -4.35 -1.09 -1.87
CA ALA A 68 -3.17 -0.55 -1.19
C ALA A 68 -2.86 0.88 -1.63
N GLN A 69 -2.97 1.16 -2.94
CA GLN A 69 -2.77 2.51 -3.48
C GLN A 69 -3.82 3.50 -2.96
N ALA A 70 -5.10 3.11 -2.95
CA ALA A 70 -6.17 3.94 -2.39
C ALA A 70 -5.90 4.26 -0.92
N ARG A 71 -5.46 3.25 -0.14
CA ARG A 71 -5.13 3.43 1.27
C ARG A 71 -3.98 4.41 1.50
N VAL A 72 -2.93 4.36 0.68
CA VAL A 72 -1.84 5.34 0.73
C VAL A 72 -2.37 6.74 0.43
N ALA A 73 -3.19 6.88 -0.62
CA ALA A 73 -3.76 8.17 -1.01
C ALA A 73 -4.63 8.78 0.11
N ASP A 74 -5.48 7.98 0.75
CA ASP A 74 -6.34 8.43 1.85
C ASP A 74 -5.50 8.94 3.04
N LEU A 75 -4.48 8.18 3.45
CA LEU A 75 -3.63 8.56 4.58
C LEU A 75 -2.77 9.80 4.27
N VAL A 76 -2.33 9.97 3.02
CA VAL A 76 -1.65 11.19 2.58
C VAL A 76 -2.61 12.38 2.60
N ALA A 77 -3.85 12.22 2.14
CA ALA A 77 -4.86 13.27 2.20
C ALA A 77 -5.17 13.70 3.64
N GLU A 78 -5.21 12.77 4.60
CA GLU A 78 -5.33 13.07 6.03
C GLU A 78 -4.15 13.93 6.54
N LEU A 79 -2.91 13.63 6.11
CA LEU A 79 -1.74 14.42 6.48
C LEU A 79 -1.73 15.81 5.83
N VAL A 80 -2.20 15.92 4.59
CA VAL A 80 -2.34 17.22 3.88
C VAL A 80 -3.31 18.11 4.63
N ALA A 81 -4.49 17.58 4.99
CA ALA A 81 -5.55 18.35 5.67
C ALA A 81 -5.08 18.94 7.00
N ASP A 82 -4.20 18.23 7.71
CA ASP A 82 -3.65 18.63 9.00
C ASP A 82 -2.25 19.27 8.92
N GLY A 83 -1.77 19.64 7.71
CA GLY A 83 -0.49 20.34 7.51
C GLY A 83 0.75 19.53 7.91
N SER A 84 0.65 18.20 7.96
CA SER A 84 1.66 17.31 8.57
C SER A 84 2.60 16.64 7.55
N LEU A 85 2.55 17.04 6.28
CA LEU A 85 3.39 16.46 5.22
C LEU A 85 4.89 16.71 5.40
N GLU A 86 5.28 17.88 5.91
CA GLU A 86 6.69 18.23 6.15
C GLU A 86 7.34 17.26 7.14
N ILE A 87 6.63 16.88 8.20
CA ILE A 87 7.12 15.96 9.23
C ILE A 87 7.20 14.52 8.71
N LEU A 88 6.31 14.13 7.78
CA LEU A 88 6.49 12.87 7.04
C LEU A 88 7.78 12.89 6.23
N SER A 89 8.06 13.99 5.51
CA SER A 89 9.27 14.16 4.69
C SER A 89 10.54 14.09 5.55
N GLU A 90 10.58 14.80 6.68
CA GLU A 90 11.69 14.75 7.63
C GLU A 90 11.91 13.33 8.17
N SER A 91 10.84 12.64 8.58
CA SER A 91 10.93 11.28 9.11
C SER A 91 11.49 10.29 8.08
N LEU A 92 11.11 10.43 6.81
CA LEU A 92 11.64 9.63 5.71
C LEU A 92 13.13 9.94 5.47
N ALA A 93 13.53 11.21 5.47
CA ALA A 93 14.91 11.62 5.28
C ALA A 93 15.83 11.07 6.38
N THR A 94 15.42 11.16 7.65
CA THR A 94 16.18 10.59 8.78
C THR A 94 16.35 9.08 8.63
N ARG A 95 15.27 8.35 8.28
CA ARG A 95 15.33 6.89 8.10
C ARG A 95 16.28 6.49 6.99
N ASN A 96 16.29 7.22 5.87
CA ASN A 96 17.17 6.92 4.75
C ASN A 96 18.65 7.17 5.09
N ALA A 97 18.92 8.25 5.85
CA ALA A 97 20.27 8.55 6.34
C ALA A 97 20.80 7.54 7.37
N THR A 98 19.92 6.81 8.07
CA THR A 98 20.33 5.79 9.06
C THR A 98 20.63 4.42 8.42
N LEU A 99 20.21 4.21 7.17
CA LEU A 99 20.43 2.98 6.40
C LEU A 99 21.60 3.08 5.41
N SER A 100 22.24 4.26 5.32
CA SER A 100 23.41 4.55 4.47
C SER A 100 24.70 4.43 5.25
#